data_AF-A0A2W7CBM2-F1
#
_entry.id   AF-A0A2W7CBM2-F1
#
_cell.length_a   1.000
_cell.length_b   1.000
_cell.length_c   1.000
_cell.angle_alpha   90.00
_cell.angle_beta   90.00
_cell.angle_gamma   90.00
#
_symmetry.space_group_name_H-M   'P 1'
#
loop_
_entity.id
_entity.type
_entity.pdbx_description
1 polymer ?
#
loop_
_entity_poly.entity_id
_entity_poly.type
_entity_poly.pdbx_seq_one_letter_code
_entity_poly.pdbx_strand_id
1 'polypeptide(L)'
;MTSWWILNSGLSLERVIPLAGLGVAIALVRARHAVVASMTFLLGAALGMLFQDQYLALMAGVPGATTHLFLTGPFSAVAAGLLLIIPARARPWVLPFAAMLIGAMLGVATMLTDPTLPDPAIPLIAVLIALWIMAIIGLSGHAFWLEWFPIAARILGSWLIAIGLLLGGTAIATKPPMLAPPPSQAPLDDGLTNARPFETPLPEFDRPRDRSKSGARTLLP
;
A
#
# COMPACT_ATOMS: atom_id res chain seq x y z
N MET A 1 8.31 -17.38 10.58
CA MET A 1 8.35 -16.40 9.47
C MET A 1 6.97 -16.05 8.94
N THR A 2 6.00 -16.97 8.93
CA THR A 2 4.61 -16.74 8.48
C THR A 2 3.83 -15.69 9.29
N SER A 3 3.99 -15.63 10.62
CA SER A 3 3.28 -14.67 11.48
C SER A 3 3.64 -13.19 11.21
N TRP A 4 4.91 -12.89 10.93
CA TRP A 4 5.35 -11.55 10.56
C TRP A 4 4.75 -11.11 9.22
N TRP A 5 4.69 -12.02 8.24
CA TRP A 5 4.06 -11.75 6.93
C TRP A 5 2.56 -11.50 7.06
N ILE A 6 1.85 -12.25 7.91
CA ILE A 6 0.41 -12.04 8.13
C ILE A 6 0.15 -10.64 8.70
N LEU A 7 0.95 -10.20 9.68
CA LEU A 7 0.79 -8.89 10.32
C LEU A 7 1.23 -7.74 9.41
N ASN A 8 2.32 -7.90 8.66
CA ASN A 8 2.90 -6.84 7.85
C ASN A 8 2.24 -6.73 6.46
N SER A 9 1.93 -7.88 5.84
CA SER A 9 1.47 -7.96 4.47
C SER A 9 -0.04 -8.22 4.40
N GLY A 10 -0.51 -9.23 5.14
CA GLY A 10 -1.93 -9.65 5.14
C GLY A 10 -2.86 -8.62 5.78
N LEU A 11 -2.42 -8.01 6.87
CA LEU A 11 -3.14 -6.95 7.59
C LEU A 11 -2.62 -5.54 7.27
N SER A 12 -1.87 -5.39 6.18
CA SER A 12 -1.49 -4.07 5.71
C SER A 12 -2.73 -3.19 5.55
N LEU A 13 -2.64 -1.97 6.05
CA LEU A 13 -3.76 -1.03 6.07
C LEU A 13 -4.33 -0.82 4.66
N GLU A 14 -3.47 -0.87 3.63
CA GLU A 14 -3.82 -0.75 2.21
C GLU A 14 -4.74 -1.86 1.69
N ARG A 15 -4.73 -3.06 2.30
CA ARG A 15 -5.60 -4.19 1.93
C ARG A 15 -6.88 -4.22 2.75
N VAL A 16 -6.78 -3.91 4.03
CA VAL A 16 -7.93 -3.93 4.94
C VAL A 16 -8.94 -2.83 4.58
N ILE A 17 -8.46 -1.66 4.16
CA ILE A 17 -9.30 -0.50 3.84
C ILE A 17 -10.30 -0.80 2.68
N PRO A 18 -9.87 -1.29 1.51
CA PRO A 18 -10.80 -1.67 0.43
C PRO A 18 -11.75 -2.80 0.81
N LEU A 19 -11.27 -3.79 1.56
CA LEU A 19 -12.08 -4.92 2.04
C LEU A 19 -13.16 -4.45 3.03
N ALA A 20 -12.81 -3.49 3.90
CA ALA A 20 -13.78 -2.85 4.79
C ALA A 20 -14.84 -2.09 3.99
N GLY A 21 -14.43 -1.32 2.97
CA GLY A 21 -15.35 -0.64 2.07
C GLY A 21 -16.30 -1.61 1.35
N LEU A 22 -15.79 -2.74 0.87
CA LEU A 22 -16.60 -3.79 0.24
C LEU A 22 -17.55 -4.46 1.25
N GLY A 23 -17.09 -4.75 2.47
CA GLY A 23 -17.94 -5.27 3.55
C GLY A 23 -19.10 -4.33 3.90
N VAL A 24 -18.83 -3.02 4.01
CA VAL A 24 -19.87 -2.00 4.21
C VAL A 24 -20.84 -1.95 3.01
N ALA A 25 -20.32 -2.06 1.78
CA ALA A 25 -21.17 -2.09 0.59
C ALA A 25 -22.08 -3.33 0.54
N ILE A 26 -21.60 -4.47 1.02
CA ILE A 26 -22.35 -5.71 1.18
C ILE A 26 -23.48 -5.53 2.21
N ALA A 27 -23.23 -4.86 3.34
CA ALA A 27 -24.23 -4.58 4.36
C ALA A 27 -25.42 -3.73 3.85
N LEU A 28 -25.21 -2.95 2.79
CA LEU A 28 -26.19 -2.05 2.18
C LEU A 28 -27.06 -2.70 1.11
N VAL A 29 -26.81 -3.97 0.77
CA VAL A 29 -27.59 -4.71 -0.23
C VAL A 29 -28.27 -5.94 0.39
N ARG A 30 -29.25 -6.50 -0.33
CA ARG A 30 -29.90 -7.76 0.08
C ARG A 30 -28.90 -8.92 0.06
N ALA A 31 -29.07 -9.89 0.96
CA ALA A 31 -28.23 -11.08 1.11
C ALA A 31 -27.93 -11.81 -0.22
N ARG A 32 -28.88 -11.89 -1.16
CA ARG A 32 -28.64 -12.51 -2.48
C ARG A 32 -27.50 -11.84 -3.27
N HIS A 33 -27.40 -10.52 -3.23
CA HIS A 33 -26.34 -9.79 -3.94
C HIS A 33 -25.03 -9.84 -3.15
N ALA A 34 -25.10 -9.98 -1.83
CA ALA A 34 -23.92 -10.24 -1.01
C ALA A 34 -23.25 -11.57 -1.41
N VAL A 35 -24.04 -12.64 -1.57
CA VAL A 35 -23.53 -13.94 -2.02
C VAL A 35 -22.91 -13.84 -3.42
N VAL A 36 -23.60 -13.19 -4.36
CA VAL A 36 -23.05 -12.96 -5.71
C VAL A 36 -21.75 -12.18 -5.65
N ALA A 37 -21.68 -11.10 -4.86
CA ALA A 37 -20.48 -10.28 -4.67
C ALA A 37 -19.31 -11.11 -4.11
N SER A 38 -19.55 -11.92 -3.09
CA SER A 38 -18.52 -12.80 -2.51
C SER A 38 -18.02 -13.83 -3.52
N MET A 39 -18.91 -14.42 -4.33
CA MET A 39 -18.51 -15.36 -5.39
C MET A 39 -17.69 -14.67 -6.48
N THR A 40 -18.11 -13.48 -6.92
CA THR A 40 -17.35 -12.68 -7.89
C THR A 40 -16.01 -12.19 -7.34
N PHE A 41 -15.94 -11.90 -6.04
CA PHE A 41 -14.68 -11.56 -5.37
C PHE A 41 -13.70 -12.74 -5.39
N LEU A 42 -14.18 -13.95 -5.05
CA LEU A 42 -13.35 -15.17 -5.11
C LEU A 42 -12.88 -15.46 -6.52
N LEU A 43 -13.77 -15.32 -7.51
CA LEU A 43 -13.43 -15.46 -8.91
C LEU A 43 -12.40 -14.41 -9.33
N GLY A 44 -12.59 -13.16 -8.91
CA GLY A 44 -11.64 -12.08 -9.10
C GLY A 44 -10.27 -12.42 -8.52
N ALA A 45 -10.20 -12.88 -7.27
CA ALA A 45 -8.96 -13.27 -6.60
C ALA A 45 -8.23 -14.38 -7.34
N ALA A 46 -8.94 -15.43 -7.78
CA ALA A 46 -8.35 -16.48 -8.61
C ALA A 46 -7.80 -15.92 -9.93
N LEU A 47 -8.58 -15.09 -10.63
CA LEU A 47 -8.13 -14.46 -11.88
C LEU A 47 -6.92 -13.55 -11.66
N GLY A 48 -6.88 -12.80 -10.56
CA GLY A 48 -5.73 -11.96 -10.21
C GLY A 48 -4.46 -12.77 -9.99
N MET A 49 -4.58 -13.97 -9.42
CA MET A 49 -3.45 -14.90 -9.26
C MET A 49 -3.00 -15.47 -10.61
N LEU A 50 -3.93 -15.83 -11.51
CA LEU A 50 -3.59 -16.40 -12.81
C LEU A 50 -3.01 -15.36 -13.80
N PHE A 51 -3.53 -14.13 -13.79
CA PHE A 51 -3.17 -13.08 -14.75
C PHE A 51 -2.14 -12.07 -14.21
N GLN A 52 -1.44 -12.42 -13.14
CA GLN A 52 -0.43 -11.56 -12.52
C GLN A 52 0.65 -11.12 -13.52
N ASP A 53 1.19 -12.04 -14.32
CA ASP A 53 2.24 -11.73 -15.29
C ASP A 53 1.79 -10.69 -16.32
N GLN A 54 0.54 -10.79 -16.75
CA GLN A 54 -0.05 -9.86 -17.71
C GLN A 54 -0.31 -8.49 -17.07
N TYR A 55 -0.70 -8.46 -15.79
CA TYR A 55 -0.79 -7.23 -15.01
C TYR A 55 0.57 -6.56 -14.82
N LEU A 56 1.61 -7.33 -14.51
CA LEU A 56 2.99 -6.84 -14.39
C LEU A 56 3.50 -6.30 -15.73
N ALA A 57 3.21 -6.98 -16.84
CA ALA A 57 3.57 -6.51 -18.18
C ALA A 57 2.92 -5.17 -18.52
N LEU A 58 1.64 -4.98 -18.15
CA LEU A 58 0.94 -3.70 -18.32
C LEU A 58 1.53 -2.59 -17.43
N MET A 59 1.93 -2.93 -16.20
CA MET A 59 2.48 -1.96 -15.25
C MET A 59 3.99 -1.72 -15.40
N ALA A 60 4.70 -2.53 -16.18
CA ALA A 60 6.14 -2.36 -16.46
C ALA A 60 6.45 -1.00 -17.12
N GLY A 61 5.48 -0.43 -17.84
CA GLY A 61 5.60 0.90 -18.44
C GLY A 61 5.29 2.07 -17.50
N VAL A 62 4.81 1.82 -16.28
CA VAL A 62 4.38 2.87 -15.34
C VAL A 62 5.53 3.23 -14.38
N PRO A 63 6.08 4.46 -14.43
CA PRO A 63 7.09 4.93 -13.49
C PRO A 63 6.57 4.86 -12.05
N GLY A 64 7.38 4.35 -11.11
CA GLY A 64 7.03 4.34 -9.68
C GLY A 64 6.08 3.20 -9.24
N ALA A 65 5.67 2.31 -10.15
CA ALA A 65 4.75 1.22 -9.84
C ALA A 65 5.29 0.25 -8.76
N THR A 66 6.60 0.10 -8.62
CA THR A 66 7.22 -0.77 -7.60
C THR A 66 7.08 -0.24 -6.16
N THR A 67 6.82 1.06 -5.97
CA THR A 67 6.87 1.70 -4.64
C THR A 67 5.60 1.44 -3.80
N HIS A 68 4.46 1.16 -4.45
CA HIS A 68 3.17 0.92 -3.77
C HIS A 68 2.46 -0.32 -4.32
N LEU A 69 3.16 -1.46 -4.34
CA LEU A 69 2.62 -2.76 -4.79
C LEU A 69 1.84 -2.64 -6.12
N PHE A 70 2.39 -1.94 -7.09
CA PHE A 70 1.80 -1.74 -8.42
C PHE A 70 0.39 -1.15 -8.40
N LEU A 71 0.10 -0.17 -7.54
CA LEU A 71 -1.20 0.52 -7.45
C LEU A 71 -2.39 -0.37 -7.05
N THR A 72 -2.16 -1.62 -6.66
CA THR A 72 -3.22 -2.58 -6.31
C THR A 72 -4.09 -2.08 -5.15
N GLY A 73 -3.47 -1.49 -4.11
CA GLY A 73 -4.17 -0.83 -3.00
C GLY A 73 -5.00 0.39 -3.43
N PRO A 74 -4.38 1.41 -4.06
CA PRO A 74 -5.08 2.58 -4.60
C PRO A 74 -6.29 2.26 -5.50
N PHE A 75 -6.14 1.35 -6.47
CA PHE A 75 -7.24 0.96 -7.35
C PHE A 75 -8.40 0.33 -6.58
N SER A 76 -8.08 -0.56 -5.64
CA SER A 76 -9.08 -1.21 -4.79
C SER A 76 -9.81 -0.20 -3.90
N ALA A 77 -9.08 0.78 -3.34
CA ALA A 77 -9.66 1.83 -2.50
C ALA A 77 -10.60 2.73 -3.29
N VAL A 78 -10.22 3.18 -4.49
CA VAL A 78 -11.08 3.98 -5.36
C VAL A 78 -12.31 3.18 -5.80
N ALA A 79 -12.15 1.91 -6.16
CA ALA A 79 -13.27 1.05 -6.54
C ALA A 79 -14.27 0.85 -5.38
N ALA A 80 -13.77 0.57 -4.18
CA ALA A 80 -14.59 0.45 -2.97
C ALA A 80 -15.27 1.78 -2.63
N GLY A 81 -14.55 2.90 -2.74
CA GLY A 81 -15.09 4.23 -2.47
C GLY A 81 -16.20 4.64 -3.44
N LEU A 82 -16.00 4.40 -4.74
CA LEU A 82 -17.00 4.68 -5.76
C LEU A 82 -18.27 3.84 -5.55
N LEU A 83 -18.09 2.55 -5.22
CA LEU A 83 -19.18 1.64 -4.88
C LEU A 83 -20.02 2.15 -3.70
N LEU A 84 -19.39 2.79 -2.71
CA LEU A 84 -20.08 3.34 -1.55
C LEU A 84 -20.83 4.65 -1.82
N ILE A 85 -20.42 5.41 -2.84
CA ILE A 85 -21.10 6.67 -3.24
C ILE A 85 -22.28 6.40 -4.16
N ILE A 86 -22.22 5.33 -4.96
CA ILE A 86 -23.26 4.98 -5.95
C ILE A 86 -24.66 4.85 -5.30
N PRO A 87 -25.72 5.34 -5.98
CA PRO A 87 -27.08 5.27 -5.48
C PRO A 87 -27.54 3.82 -5.28
N ALA A 88 -28.42 3.61 -4.28
CA ALA A 88 -28.88 2.28 -3.88
C ALA A 88 -29.48 1.44 -5.02
N ARG A 89 -30.06 2.08 -6.05
CA ARG A 89 -30.64 1.41 -7.23
C ARG A 89 -29.57 0.76 -8.13
N ALA A 90 -28.43 1.43 -8.32
CA ALA A 90 -27.35 0.96 -9.19
C ALA A 90 -26.33 0.08 -8.44
N ARG A 91 -26.24 0.22 -7.12
CA ARG A 91 -25.33 -0.54 -6.26
C ARG A 91 -25.36 -2.07 -6.47
N PRO A 92 -26.50 -2.78 -6.50
CA PRO A 92 -26.50 -4.23 -6.68
C PRO A 92 -25.95 -4.68 -8.04
N TRP A 93 -26.00 -3.82 -9.05
CA TRP A 93 -25.46 -4.10 -10.38
C TRP A 93 -23.96 -3.86 -10.46
N VAL A 94 -23.46 -2.81 -9.78
CA VAL A 94 -22.03 -2.44 -9.81
C VAL A 94 -21.21 -3.25 -8.80
N LEU A 95 -21.84 -3.67 -7.70
CA LEU A 95 -21.22 -4.46 -6.63
C LEU A 95 -20.42 -5.69 -7.13
N PRO A 96 -20.96 -6.59 -7.98
CA PRO A 96 -20.18 -7.74 -8.45
C PRO A 96 -18.94 -7.35 -9.25
N PHE A 97 -19.02 -6.30 -10.08
CA PHE A 97 -17.87 -5.82 -10.85
C PHE A 97 -16.79 -5.23 -9.93
N ALA A 98 -17.19 -4.41 -8.96
CA ALA A 98 -16.26 -3.85 -7.97
C ALA A 98 -15.65 -4.96 -7.10
N ALA A 99 -16.45 -5.94 -6.66
CA ALA A 99 -15.99 -7.08 -5.88
C ALA A 99 -14.97 -7.92 -6.65
N MET A 100 -15.22 -8.19 -7.93
CA MET A 100 -14.30 -8.88 -8.81
C MET A 100 -12.98 -8.12 -8.98
N LEU A 101 -13.02 -6.80 -9.17
CA LEU A 101 -11.82 -5.97 -9.29
C LEU A 101 -10.99 -5.98 -8.00
N ILE A 102 -11.63 -5.74 -6.84
CA ILE A 102 -10.96 -5.75 -5.53
C ILE A 102 -10.37 -7.14 -5.24
N GLY A 103 -11.10 -8.20 -5.60
CA GLY A 103 -10.60 -9.57 -5.52
C GLY A 103 -9.36 -9.79 -6.38
N ALA A 104 -9.40 -9.37 -7.65
CA ALA A 104 -8.27 -9.50 -8.57
C ALA A 104 -7.03 -8.77 -8.07
N MET A 105 -7.19 -7.54 -7.58
CA MET A 105 -6.08 -6.78 -7.01
C MET A 105 -5.51 -7.45 -5.75
N LEU A 106 -6.36 -8.06 -4.91
CA LEU A 106 -5.89 -8.84 -3.77
C LEU A 106 -5.09 -10.08 -4.20
N GLY A 107 -5.54 -10.80 -5.24
CA GLY A 107 -4.84 -11.95 -5.80
C GLY A 107 -3.45 -11.58 -6.29
N VAL A 108 -3.37 -10.53 -7.11
CA VAL A 108 -2.12 -9.94 -7.61
C VAL A 108 -1.21 -9.54 -6.43
N ALA A 109 -1.72 -8.76 -5.47
CA ALA A 109 -0.95 -8.30 -4.33
C ALA A 109 -0.43 -9.44 -3.45
N THR A 110 -1.19 -10.53 -3.33
CA THR A 110 -0.80 -11.70 -2.55
C THR A 110 0.39 -12.40 -3.16
N MET A 111 0.37 -12.64 -4.47
CA MET A 111 1.49 -13.25 -5.18
C MET A 111 2.72 -12.33 -5.23
N LEU A 112 2.52 -11.01 -5.33
CA LEU A 112 3.61 -10.02 -5.28
C LEU A 112 4.32 -9.97 -3.93
N THR A 113 3.64 -10.35 -2.86
CA THR A 113 4.19 -10.23 -1.51
C THR A 113 4.67 -11.57 -0.98
N ASP A 114 4.44 -12.69 -1.67
CA ASP A 114 4.85 -14.02 -1.24
C ASP A 114 6.39 -14.19 -1.36
N PRO A 115 7.13 -14.29 -0.26
CA PRO A 115 8.58 -14.52 -0.29
C PRO A 115 8.93 -16.01 -0.40
N THR A 116 7.93 -16.90 -0.47
CA THR A 116 8.07 -18.34 -0.30
C THR A 116 7.80 -19.06 -1.61
N LEU A 117 8.70 -19.98 -1.99
CA LEU A 117 8.48 -20.98 -3.04
C LEU A 117 7.10 -21.66 -2.86
N PRO A 118 6.43 -22.09 -3.96
CA PRO A 118 4.98 -22.10 -4.13
C PRO A 118 4.26 -22.95 -3.06
N ASP A 119 3.91 -22.33 -1.94
CA ASP A 119 3.04 -22.93 -0.93
C ASP A 119 1.60 -22.44 -1.18
N PRO A 120 0.66 -23.33 -1.60
CA PRO A 120 -0.73 -22.94 -1.85
C PRO A 120 -1.47 -22.47 -0.57
N ALA A 121 -0.91 -22.70 0.63
CA ALA A 121 -1.52 -22.27 1.88
C ALA A 121 -1.54 -20.74 2.05
N ILE A 122 -0.51 -20.02 1.59
CA ILE A 122 -0.41 -18.56 1.76
C ILE A 122 -1.53 -17.81 1.02
N PRO A 123 -1.78 -18.03 -0.29
CA PRO A 123 -2.88 -17.37 -0.97
C PRO A 123 -4.24 -17.77 -0.40
N LEU A 124 -4.39 -19.03 0.04
CA LEU A 124 -5.62 -19.49 0.69
C LEU A 124 -5.88 -18.73 2.00
N ILE A 125 -4.86 -18.57 2.85
CA ILE A 125 -4.96 -17.82 4.11
C ILE A 125 -5.29 -16.34 3.83
N ALA A 126 -4.66 -15.73 2.83
CA ALA A 126 -4.95 -14.35 2.45
C ALA A 126 -6.42 -14.15 2.03
N VAL A 127 -6.94 -15.06 1.19
CA VAL A 127 -8.35 -15.06 0.79
C VAL A 127 -9.27 -15.32 1.98
N LEU A 128 -8.92 -16.24 2.87
CA LEU A 128 -9.70 -16.56 4.06
C LEU A 128 -9.78 -15.35 5.01
N ILE A 129 -8.66 -14.67 5.26
CA ILE A 129 -8.61 -13.43 6.06
C ILE A 129 -9.48 -12.36 5.40
N ALA A 130 -9.39 -12.19 4.08
CA ALA A 130 -10.19 -11.20 3.37
C ALA A 130 -11.70 -11.49 3.45
N LEU A 131 -12.10 -12.74 3.23
CA LEU A 131 -13.49 -13.18 3.43
C LEU A 131 -13.95 -12.94 4.86
N TRP A 132 -13.11 -13.24 5.86
CA TRP A 132 -13.43 -13.06 7.26
C TRP A 132 -13.63 -11.58 7.63
N ILE A 133 -12.76 -10.69 7.16
CA ILE A 133 -12.89 -9.23 7.36
C ILE A 133 -14.19 -8.72 6.72
N MET A 134 -14.44 -9.08 5.46
CA MET A 134 -15.66 -8.68 4.76
C MET A 134 -16.91 -9.21 5.45
N ALA A 135 -16.89 -10.46 5.91
CA ALA A 135 -18.00 -11.09 6.60
C ALA A 135 -18.28 -10.38 7.94
N ILE A 136 -17.25 -10.11 8.76
CA ILE A 136 -17.44 -9.41 10.03
C ILE A 136 -18.05 -8.03 9.79
N ILE A 137 -17.45 -7.22 8.91
CA ILE A 137 -17.92 -5.85 8.67
C ILE A 137 -19.31 -5.84 8.05
N GLY A 138 -19.55 -6.72 7.08
CA GLY A 138 -20.85 -6.86 6.41
C GLY A 138 -21.95 -7.32 7.37
N LEU A 139 -21.66 -8.31 8.20
CA LEU A 139 -22.64 -8.86 9.14
C LEU A 139 -22.91 -7.91 10.31
N SER A 140 -21.87 -7.23 10.83
CA SER A 140 -22.04 -6.16 11.82
C SER A 140 -22.88 -5.01 11.25
N GLY A 141 -22.59 -4.56 10.03
CA GLY A 141 -23.39 -3.52 9.38
C GLY A 141 -24.85 -3.92 9.15
N HIS A 142 -25.10 -5.21 8.87
CA HIS A 142 -26.46 -5.73 8.72
C HIS A 142 -27.19 -5.89 10.06
N ALA A 143 -26.47 -6.27 11.13
CA ALA A 143 -27.03 -6.41 12.47
C ALA A 143 -27.41 -5.07 13.10
N PHE A 144 -26.64 -4.02 12.83
CA PHE A 144 -26.85 -2.67 13.37
C PHE A 144 -27.46 -1.72 12.31
N TRP A 145 -28.45 -2.19 11.54
CA TRP A 145 -29.05 -1.45 10.44
C TRP A 145 -29.77 -0.17 10.92
N LEU A 146 -29.01 0.92 11.02
CA LEU A 146 -29.46 2.22 11.50
C LEU A 146 -29.72 3.16 10.31
N GLU A 147 -30.68 4.07 10.44
CA GLU A 147 -31.07 5.01 9.36
C GLU A 147 -29.92 5.94 8.90
N TRP A 148 -28.93 6.18 9.76
CA TRP A 148 -27.74 6.99 9.43
C TRP A 148 -26.62 6.20 8.73
N PHE A 149 -26.71 4.86 8.70
CA PHE A 149 -25.67 3.99 8.13
C PHE A 149 -25.34 4.29 6.65
N PRO A 150 -26.32 4.60 5.77
CA PRO A 150 -26.03 5.00 4.40
C PRO A 150 -25.24 6.31 4.28
N ILE A 151 -25.41 7.23 5.24
CA ILE A 151 -24.68 8.51 5.27
C ILE A 151 -23.22 8.25 5.63
N ALA A 152 -22.98 7.48 6.70
CA ALA A 152 -21.64 7.09 7.11
C ALA A 152 -20.89 6.33 5.99
N ALA A 153 -21.60 5.44 5.28
CA ALA A 153 -21.05 4.73 4.13
C ALA A 153 -20.58 5.68 3.01
N ARG A 154 -21.32 6.76 2.73
CA ARG A 154 -20.90 7.76 1.73
C ARG A 154 -19.70 8.57 2.18
N ILE A 155 -19.64 8.95 3.46
CA ILE A 155 -18.50 9.66 4.04
C ILE A 155 -17.25 8.78 3.92
N LEU A 156 -17.37 7.51 4.34
CA LEU A 156 -16.31 6.53 4.19
C LEU A 156 -15.91 6.38 2.71
N GLY A 157 -16.88 6.29 1.80
CA GLY A 157 -16.63 6.21 0.36
C GLY A 157 -15.82 7.38 -0.19
N SER A 158 -16.15 8.60 0.21
CA SER A 158 -15.40 9.81 -0.17
C SER A 158 -13.95 9.76 0.33
N TRP A 159 -13.76 9.34 1.59
CA TRP A 159 -12.43 9.18 2.18
C TRP A 159 -11.60 8.12 1.46
N LEU A 160 -12.21 6.99 1.08
CA LEU A 160 -11.55 5.93 0.31
C LEU A 160 -11.06 6.44 -1.05
N ILE A 161 -11.88 7.23 -1.74
CA ILE A 161 -11.48 7.84 -3.01
C ILE A 161 -10.31 8.80 -2.78
N ALA A 162 -10.40 9.67 -1.76
CA ALA A 162 -9.34 10.62 -1.46
C ALA A 162 -8.01 9.93 -1.15
N ILE A 163 -8.02 8.89 -0.30
CA ILE A 163 -6.82 8.11 0.04
C ILE A 163 -6.28 7.36 -1.18
N GLY A 164 -7.15 6.73 -1.96
CA GLY A 164 -6.75 6.02 -3.16
C GLY A 164 -6.12 6.94 -4.21
N LEU A 165 -6.70 8.12 -4.44
CA LEU A 165 -6.14 9.13 -5.33
C LEU A 165 -4.85 9.74 -4.80
N LEU A 166 -4.75 9.96 -3.49
CA LEU A 166 -3.54 10.49 -2.86
C LEU A 166 -2.38 9.50 -2.98
N LEU A 167 -2.58 8.25 -2.54
CA LEU A 167 -1.57 7.20 -2.60
C LEU A 167 -1.21 6.82 -4.04
N GLY A 168 -2.22 6.73 -4.92
CA GLY A 168 -2.00 6.48 -6.34
C GLY A 168 -1.27 7.63 -7.03
N GLY A 169 -1.63 8.87 -6.70
CA GLY A 169 -0.99 10.07 -7.21
C GLY A 169 0.47 10.18 -6.77
N THR A 170 0.78 9.88 -5.51
CA THR A 170 2.17 9.85 -5.02
C THR A 170 2.98 8.73 -5.67
N ALA A 171 2.37 7.57 -5.92
CA ALA A 171 3.03 6.46 -6.61
C ALA A 171 3.47 6.84 -8.04
N ILE A 172 2.65 7.62 -8.76
CA ILE A 172 2.94 8.05 -10.13
C ILE A 172 3.86 9.28 -10.14
N ALA A 173 3.72 10.18 -9.17
CA ALA A 173 4.50 11.42 -9.08
C ALA A 173 5.94 11.19 -8.59
N THR A 174 6.19 10.08 -7.88
CA THR A 174 7.54 9.73 -7.45
C THR A 174 8.35 9.26 -8.65
N LYS A 175 9.31 10.09 -9.07
CA LYS A 175 10.32 9.72 -10.07
C LYS A 175 11.03 8.45 -9.57
N PRO A 176 11.25 7.42 -10.41
CA PRO A 176 11.99 6.23 -10.00
C PRO A 176 13.30 6.67 -9.32
N PRO A 177 13.72 6.05 -8.20
CA PRO A 177 15.06 6.25 -7.72
C PRO A 177 15.97 5.88 -8.90
N MET A 178 16.63 6.88 -9.47
CA MET A 178 17.73 6.65 -10.40
C MET A 178 18.64 5.73 -9.60
N LEU A 179 18.78 4.46 -10.01
CA LEU A 179 19.85 3.64 -9.51
C LEU A 179 21.10 4.46 -9.82
N ALA A 180 21.65 5.13 -8.81
CA ALA A 180 23.02 5.55 -8.88
C ALA A 180 23.79 4.28 -9.27
N PRO A 181 24.58 4.30 -10.34
CA PRO A 181 25.38 3.13 -10.68
C PRO A 181 26.11 2.70 -9.40
N PRO A 182 26.18 1.40 -9.11
CA PRO A 182 26.97 0.93 -7.97
C PRO A 182 28.32 1.63 -8.08
N PRO A 183 28.85 2.24 -7.00
CA PRO A 183 30.15 2.89 -7.07
C PRO A 183 31.08 1.88 -7.71
N SER A 184 31.63 2.20 -8.89
CA SER A 184 32.59 1.35 -9.58
C SER A 184 33.55 0.88 -8.52
N GLN A 185 33.59 -0.43 -8.27
CA GLN A 185 34.65 -1.01 -7.49
C GLN A 185 35.92 -0.62 -8.25
N ALA A 186 36.62 0.39 -7.73
CA ALA A 186 37.94 0.73 -8.18
C ALA A 186 38.74 -0.58 -8.14
N PRO A 187 39.53 -0.90 -9.17
CA PRO A 187 40.40 -2.05 -9.14
C PRO A 187 41.16 -2.06 -7.81
N LEU A 188 41.15 -3.22 -7.13
CA LEU A 188 41.99 -3.47 -5.97
C LEU A 188 43.45 -3.36 -6.44
N ASP A 189 44.01 -2.16 -6.35
CA ASP A 189 45.46 -1.97 -6.38
C ASP A 189 45.97 -2.41 -5.00
N ASP A 190 46.51 -3.63 -4.99
CA ASP A 190 47.33 -4.16 -3.91
C ASP A 190 48.51 -3.21 -3.66
N GLY A 191 48.53 -2.57 -2.49
CA GLY A 191 49.64 -1.69 -2.14
C GLY A 191 49.49 -1.01 -0.78
N LEU A 192 49.68 -1.78 0.29
CA LEU A 192 50.35 -1.37 1.54
C LEU A 192 50.36 0.14 1.87
N THR A 193 49.56 0.61 2.84
CA THR A 193 50.03 1.04 4.17
C THR A 193 48.96 1.79 4.99
N ASN A 194 48.89 1.45 6.28
CA ASN A 194 48.55 2.31 7.42
C ASN A 194 47.06 2.58 7.78
N ALA A 195 46.58 1.73 8.70
CA ALA A 195 45.92 2.06 9.97
C ALA A 195 44.97 3.28 10.06
N ARG A 196 43.70 2.99 10.39
CA ARG A 196 42.66 3.96 10.83
C ARG A 196 43.10 4.74 12.10
N PRO A 197 42.52 5.92 12.38
CA PRO A 197 41.33 5.89 13.24
C PRO A 197 40.23 6.90 12.85
N PHE A 198 39.03 6.60 13.35
CA PHE A 198 37.75 7.29 13.18
C PHE A 198 37.78 8.81 13.36
N GLU A 199 37.23 9.56 12.39
CA GLU A 199 36.66 10.89 12.63
C GLU A 199 35.21 10.94 12.16
N THR A 200 34.33 11.15 13.13
CA THR A 200 32.89 11.41 12.97
C THR A 200 32.71 12.93 12.92
N PRO A 201 32.18 13.54 11.85
CA PRO A 201 31.92 14.98 11.88
C PRO A 201 30.63 15.26 12.66
N LEU A 202 30.76 15.72 13.90
CA LEU A 202 29.66 16.36 14.64
C LEU A 202 29.56 17.84 14.19
N PRO A 203 28.36 18.40 14.01
CA PRO A 203 28.19 19.81 13.64
C PRO A 203 28.59 20.74 14.80
N GLU A 204 29.53 21.63 14.52
CA GLU A 204 30.07 22.62 15.45
C GLU A 204 29.02 23.70 15.74
N PHE A 205 28.57 23.76 17.01
CA PHE A 205 27.69 24.82 17.51
C PHE A 205 28.50 26.11 17.70
N ASP A 206 28.20 27.10 16.85
CA ASP A 206 28.80 28.44 16.89
C ASP A 206 28.46 29.14 18.22
N ARG A 207 29.48 29.38 19.06
CA ARG A 207 29.38 30.23 20.25
C ARG A 207 30.27 31.46 20.06
N PRO A 208 29.72 32.68 20.21
CA PRO A 208 30.49 33.90 20.03
C PRO A 208 31.48 34.05 21.20
N ARG A 209 32.78 34.00 20.88
CA ARG A 209 33.85 34.17 21.87
C ARG A 209 34.29 35.64 21.91
N ASP A 210 34.04 36.21 23.08
CA ASP A 210 34.48 37.49 23.61
C ASP A 210 35.97 37.78 23.31
N ARG A 211 36.24 38.93 22.69
CA ARG A 211 37.59 39.35 22.27
C ARG A 211 38.18 40.26 23.35
N SER A 212 38.75 39.66 24.40
CA SER A 212 39.55 40.35 25.41
C SER A 212 41.03 39.99 25.27
N LYS A 213 41.80 41.02 24.87
CA LYS A 213 43.15 41.39 25.33
C LYS A 213 44.39 40.59 24.87
N SER A 214 45.25 41.35 24.17
CA SER A 214 46.57 41.78 24.64
C SER A 214 47.81 41.21 23.94
N GLY A 215 48.57 42.16 23.38
CA GLY A 215 50.02 42.12 23.25
C GLY A 215 50.51 41.72 21.87
N ALA A 216 51.56 42.30 21.29
CA ALA A 216 52.40 43.45 21.61
C ALA A 216 53.34 43.61 20.40
N ARG A 217 53.84 44.84 20.15
CA ARG A 217 55.20 45.14 19.61
C ARG A 217 55.52 44.72 18.15
N THR A 218 56.18 45.48 17.26
CA THR A 218 57.02 46.69 17.28
C THR A 218 57.28 47.19 15.83
N LEU A 219 57.79 48.43 15.67
CA LEU A 219 58.60 49.05 14.57
C LEU A 219 57.82 49.56 13.33
N LEU A 220 57.99 50.76 12.77
CA LEU A 220 58.91 51.94 12.80
C LEU A 220 58.14 53.10 12.07
N PRO A 221 58.66 54.34 11.87
CA PRO A 221 59.88 54.99 12.37
C PRO A 221 59.65 56.13 13.38
#